data_AF-A0A945FFY1-F1
#
_entry.id   AF-A0A945FFY1-F1
#
_cell.length_a   1.000
_cell.length_b   1.000
_cell.length_c   1.000
_cell.angle_alpha   90.00
_cell.angle_beta   90.00
_cell.angle_gamma   90.00
#
_symmetry.space_group_name_H-M   'P 1'
#
loop_
_entity.id
_entity.type
_entity.pdbx_description
1 polymer ?
#
loop_
_entity_poly.entity_id
_entity_poly.type
_entity_poly.pdbx_seq_one_letter_code
_entity_poly.pdbx_strand_id
1 'polypeptide(L)'
;MSEQRQIPDQTGQVADAINKNWVDLYAPAFSRPYLRLSRADRPAGTWLLLIPCIWSLCLAILSNDTLQSTGIKYIILMAIGAFLMRGAGCTWNDITDQKIDARVARTKSRPIPSGQITPKQALKWMLIQTLAGALVLFTFNKFTIVLGIFALVPVAIYPFAKRFTWWPQL
;
A
#
# COMPACT_ATOMS: atom_id res chain seq x y z
N MET A 1 9.31 -37.64 10.74
CA MET A 1 9.52 -37.04 9.41
C MET A 1 9.57 -35.54 9.59
N SER A 2 10.79 -34.98 9.57
CA SER A 2 11.02 -33.54 9.57
C SER A 2 10.44 -32.93 8.29
N GLU A 3 9.37 -32.13 8.41
CA GLU A 3 8.87 -31.31 7.32
C GLU A 3 10.01 -30.42 6.82
N GLN A 4 10.59 -30.80 5.67
CA GLN A 4 11.48 -29.93 4.93
C GLN A 4 10.68 -28.69 4.57
N ARG A 5 11.04 -27.55 5.16
CA ARG A 5 10.53 -26.23 4.81
C ARG A 5 10.93 -25.97 3.35
N GLN A 6 10.06 -26.33 2.42
CA GLN A 6 10.19 -26.00 1.01
C GLN A 6 10.29 -24.48 0.90
N ILE A 7 11.49 -24.00 0.56
CA ILE A 7 11.70 -22.63 0.13
C ILE A 7 10.87 -22.50 -1.15
N PRO A 8 9.91 -21.56 -1.23
CA PRO A 8 9.12 -21.42 -2.45
C PRO A 8 10.06 -21.12 -3.61
N ASP A 9 9.84 -21.83 -4.71
CA ASP A 9 10.55 -21.68 -5.98
C ASP A 9 10.74 -20.20 -6.33
N GLN A 10 11.87 -19.85 -6.94
CA GLN A 10 12.29 -18.46 -7.21
C GLN A 10 11.31 -17.68 -8.13
N THR A 11 10.25 -18.34 -8.59
CA THR A 11 9.08 -17.81 -9.29
C THR A 11 8.02 -17.19 -8.35
N GLY A 12 7.93 -17.64 -7.09
CA GLY A 12 7.39 -16.93 -5.92
C GLY A 12 6.00 -16.27 -6.04
N GLN A 13 5.07 -16.84 -6.80
CA GLN A 13 3.75 -16.25 -7.05
C GLN A 13 2.96 -16.08 -5.74
N VAL A 14 2.45 -14.86 -5.49
CA VAL A 14 1.60 -14.60 -4.32
C VAL A 14 0.19 -15.11 -4.64
N ALA A 15 -0.37 -15.96 -3.79
CA ALA A 15 -1.60 -16.69 -4.08
C ALA A 15 -2.84 -15.80 -4.29
N ASP A 16 -2.81 -14.57 -3.78
CA ASP A 16 -3.88 -13.57 -3.93
C ASP A 16 -3.56 -12.50 -5.00
N ALA A 17 -2.55 -12.71 -5.85
CA ALA A 17 -2.22 -11.87 -7.02
C ALA A 17 -2.74 -12.47 -8.34
N ILE A 18 -3.06 -11.61 -9.31
CA ILE A 18 -3.41 -12.04 -10.68
C ILE A 18 -2.16 -12.63 -11.35
N ASN A 19 -2.34 -13.76 -12.06
CA ASN A 19 -1.28 -14.41 -12.82
C ASN A 19 -0.78 -13.50 -13.95
N LYS A 20 0.54 -13.43 -14.17
CA LYS A 20 1.19 -12.55 -15.15
C LYS A 20 0.85 -11.06 -14.97
N ASN A 21 0.84 -10.57 -13.74
CA ASN A 21 0.73 -9.14 -13.48
C ASN A 21 1.98 -8.38 -13.97
N TRP A 22 1.86 -7.05 -14.10
CA TRP A 22 2.94 -6.22 -14.63
C TRP A 22 4.23 -6.27 -13.79
N VAL A 23 4.12 -6.51 -12.47
CA VAL A 23 5.29 -6.66 -11.59
C VAL A 23 6.05 -7.94 -11.95
N ASP A 24 5.34 -9.02 -12.22
CA ASP A 24 5.94 -10.31 -12.57
C ASP A 24 6.55 -10.30 -13.98
N LEU A 25 5.96 -9.51 -14.89
CA LEU A 25 6.39 -9.40 -16.29
C LEU A 25 7.56 -8.44 -16.50
N TYR A 26 7.51 -7.25 -15.89
CA TYR A 26 8.41 -6.15 -16.23
C TYR A 26 9.35 -5.74 -15.10
N ALA A 27 9.02 -6.02 -13.84
CA ALA A 27 9.87 -5.56 -12.74
C ALA A 27 11.15 -6.41 -12.62
N PRO A 28 12.30 -5.78 -12.34
CA PRO A 28 13.55 -6.49 -12.02
C PRO A 28 13.37 -7.47 -10.86
N ALA A 29 14.07 -8.61 -10.90
CA ALA A 29 13.92 -9.68 -9.90
C ALA A 29 14.12 -9.18 -8.44
N PHE A 30 15.04 -8.24 -8.23
CA PHE A 30 15.34 -7.70 -6.89
C PHE A 30 14.22 -6.82 -6.32
N SER A 31 13.41 -6.16 -7.15
CA SER A 31 12.36 -5.24 -6.70
C SER A 31 10.99 -5.91 -6.57
N ARG A 32 10.79 -7.06 -7.23
CA ARG A 32 9.53 -7.83 -7.19
C ARG A 32 9.00 -8.08 -5.77
N PRO A 33 9.82 -8.53 -4.79
CA PRO A 33 9.31 -8.77 -3.44
C PRO A 33 8.79 -7.49 -2.78
N TYR A 34 9.46 -6.35 -3.01
CA TYR A 34 9.08 -5.06 -2.44
C TYR A 34 7.81 -4.50 -3.08
N LEU A 35 7.69 -4.63 -4.40
CA LEU A 35 6.50 -4.22 -5.14
C LEU A 35 5.28 -5.08 -4.81
N ARG A 36 5.46 -6.39 -4.63
CA ARG A 36 4.41 -7.31 -4.14
C ARG A 36 4.02 -7.00 -2.69
N LEU A 37 4.99 -6.58 -1.87
CA LEU A 37 4.74 -6.17 -0.49
C LEU A 37 3.88 -4.89 -0.43
N SER A 38 4.17 -3.92 -1.31
CA SER A 38 3.36 -2.70 -1.46
C SER A 38 2.09 -2.88 -2.29
N ARG A 39 1.75 -4.11 -2.70
CA ARG A 39 0.59 -4.44 -3.54
C ARG A 39 0.54 -3.67 -4.87
N ALA A 40 1.70 -3.36 -5.43
CA ALA A 40 1.80 -2.70 -6.73
C ALA A 40 1.21 -3.56 -7.86
N ASP A 41 1.18 -4.88 -7.66
CA ASP A 41 0.52 -5.88 -8.53
C ASP A 41 -1.02 -5.81 -8.49
N ARG A 42 -1.62 -5.15 -7.48
CA ARG A 42 -3.08 -5.12 -7.23
C ARG A 42 -3.61 -3.70 -7.11
N PRO A 43 -3.89 -3.03 -8.24
CA PRO A 43 -4.20 -1.60 -8.27
C PRO A 43 -5.55 -1.25 -7.65
N ALA A 44 -6.46 -2.21 -7.45
CA ALA A 44 -7.79 -1.98 -6.88
C ALA A 44 -7.76 -1.16 -5.59
N GLY A 45 -6.78 -1.43 -4.72
CA GLY A 45 -6.59 -0.69 -3.48
C GLY A 45 -6.17 0.76 -3.66
N THR A 46 -5.39 1.05 -4.69
CA THR A 46 -4.97 2.41 -5.06
C THR A 46 -6.13 3.17 -5.67
N TRP A 47 -6.93 2.52 -6.53
CA TRP A 47 -8.14 3.12 -7.09
C TRP A 47 -9.15 3.49 -6.01
N LEU A 48 -9.32 2.65 -4.99
CA LEU A 48 -10.21 2.93 -3.85
C LEU A 48 -9.83 4.23 -3.12
N LEU A 49 -8.53 4.54 -3.02
CA LEU A 49 -8.06 5.80 -2.43
C LEU A 49 -8.14 6.97 -3.41
N LEU A 50 -7.88 6.73 -4.70
CA LEU A 50 -7.76 7.80 -5.70
C LEU A 50 -9.11 8.33 -6.18
N ILE A 51 -10.10 7.46 -6.41
CA ILE A 51 -11.40 7.84 -6.98
C ILE A 51 -12.11 8.91 -6.11
N PRO A 52 -12.24 8.74 -4.77
CA PRO A 52 -12.86 9.75 -3.91
C PRO A 52 -12.11 11.09 -3.93
N CYS A 53 -10.78 11.06 -4.02
CA CYS A 53 -9.95 12.25 -4.13
C CYS A 53 -10.22 13.02 -5.43
N ILE A 54 -10.32 12.31 -6.56
CA ILE A 54 -10.64 12.92 -7.85
C ILE A 54 -12.06 13.49 -7.83
N TRP A 55 -13.04 12.77 -7.29
CA TRP A 55 -14.41 13.28 -7.14
C TRP A 55 -14.46 14.56 -6.30
N SER A 56 -13.75 14.57 -5.18
CA SER A 56 -13.66 15.75 -4.30
C SER A 56 -13.02 16.94 -5.02
N LEU A 57 -11.99 16.70 -5.83
CA LEU A 57 -11.36 17.73 -6.65
C LEU A 57 -12.30 18.26 -7.73
N CYS A 58 -13.03 17.39 -8.44
CA CYS A 58 -14.03 17.80 -9.44
C CYS A 58 -15.11 18.69 -8.82
N LEU A 59 -15.63 18.31 -7.65
CA LEU A 59 -16.62 19.11 -6.91
C LEU A 59 -16.06 20.48 -6.48
N ALA A 60 -14.81 20.51 -6.00
CA ALA A 60 -14.15 21.76 -5.61
C ALA A 60 -13.88 22.70 -6.80
N ILE A 61 -13.61 22.14 -7.99
CA ILE A 61 -13.46 22.91 -9.22
C ILE A 61 -14.81 23.49 -9.65
N LEU A 62 -15.87 22.66 -9.63
CA LEU A 62 -17.23 23.10 -9.99
C LEU A 62 -17.74 24.21 -9.07
N SER A 63 -17.39 24.17 -7.78
CA SER A 63 -17.85 25.19 -6.82
C SER A 63 -17.13 26.54 -6.95
N ASN A 64 -15.92 26.57 -7.51
CA ASN A 64 -15.07 27.76 -7.54
C ASN A 64 -14.78 28.28 -8.96
N ASP A 65 -15.42 27.70 -10.00
CA ASP A 65 -15.22 28.00 -11.44
C ASP A 65 -13.75 28.09 -11.89
N THR A 66 -12.85 27.43 -11.15
CA THR A 66 -11.40 27.51 -11.36
C THR A 66 -10.92 26.25 -12.06
N LEU A 67 -11.37 26.05 -13.29
CA LEU A 67 -10.78 25.03 -14.16
C LEU A 67 -9.48 25.58 -14.77
N GLN A 68 -8.42 25.63 -13.96
CA GLN A 68 -7.07 25.96 -14.42
C GLN A 68 -6.21 24.71 -14.53
N SER A 69 -5.11 24.83 -15.29
CA SER A 69 -4.04 23.84 -15.47
C SER A 69 -3.53 23.18 -14.16
N THR A 70 -3.80 23.79 -13.01
CA THR A 70 -3.54 23.29 -11.66
C THR A 70 -4.31 22.00 -11.32
N GLY A 71 -5.47 21.74 -11.93
CA GLY A 71 -6.26 20.52 -11.67
C GLY A 71 -5.52 19.23 -12.01
N ILE A 72 -4.85 19.20 -13.17
CA ILE A 72 -4.07 18.04 -13.63
C ILE A 72 -2.90 17.77 -12.66
N LYS A 73 -2.23 18.83 -12.19
CA LYS A 73 -1.17 18.72 -11.19
C LYS A 73 -1.67 18.02 -9.92
N TYR A 74 -2.84 18.40 -9.41
CA TYR A 74 -3.39 17.77 -8.20
C TYR A 74 -3.78 16.31 -8.43
N ILE A 75 -4.35 15.96 -9.59
CA ILE A 75 -4.66 14.56 -9.93
C ILE A 75 -3.39 13.70 -9.92
N ILE A 76 -2.30 14.19 -10.52
CA ILE A 76 -1.02 13.47 -10.54
C ILE A 76 -0.46 13.31 -9.12
N LEU A 77 -0.45 14.38 -8.33
CA LEU A 77 0.03 14.33 -6.94
C LEU A 77 -0.82 13.38 -6.08
N MET A 78 -2.14 13.41 -6.22
CA MET A 78 -3.06 12.50 -5.52
C MET A 78 -2.85 11.04 -5.96
N ALA A 79 -2.61 10.79 -7.25
CA ALA A 79 -2.33 9.44 -7.76
C ALA A 79 -1.03 8.88 -7.19
N ILE A 80 0.05 9.68 -7.18
CA ILE A 80 1.34 9.30 -6.58
C ILE A 80 1.17 9.06 -5.08
N GLY A 81 0.51 9.99 -4.38
CA GLY A 81 0.24 9.87 -2.94
C GLY A 81 -0.58 8.62 -2.60
N ALA A 82 -1.65 8.35 -3.35
CA ALA A 82 -2.50 7.17 -3.17
C ALA A 82 -1.70 5.88 -3.38
N PHE A 83 -0.86 5.81 -4.42
CA PHE A 83 -0.01 4.64 -4.68
C PHE A 83 0.99 4.39 -3.54
N LEU A 84 1.71 5.44 -3.13
CA LEU A 84 2.73 5.35 -2.07
C LEU A 84 2.12 5.00 -0.71
N MET A 85 1.02 5.68 -0.33
CA MET A 85 0.40 5.47 0.98
C MET A 85 -0.37 4.16 1.05
N ARG A 86 -0.95 3.68 -0.06
CA ARG A 86 -1.49 2.31 -0.14
C ARG A 86 -0.39 1.30 0.12
N GLY A 87 0.75 1.46 -0.55
CA GLY A 87 1.88 0.56 -0.42
C GLY A 87 2.48 0.54 0.99
N ALA A 88 2.64 1.71 1.60
CA ALA A 88 3.09 1.83 2.99
C ALA A 88 2.10 1.17 3.97
N GLY A 89 0.80 1.43 3.84
CA GLY A 89 -0.23 0.84 4.69
C GLY A 89 -0.33 -0.69 4.55
N CYS A 90 -0.22 -1.22 3.33
CA CYS A 90 -0.15 -2.66 3.11
C CYS A 90 1.11 -3.29 3.72
N THR A 91 2.24 -2.59 3.63
CA THR A 91 3.49 -3.04 4.25
C THR A 91 3.36 -3.06 5.78
N TRP A 92 2.77 -2.03 6.38
CA TRP A 92 2.50 -1.97 7.82
C TRP A 92 1.61 -3.15 8.26
N ASN A 93 0.52 -3.40 7.55
CA ASN A 93 -0.38 -4.52 7.84
C ASN A 93 0.34 -5.89 7.74
N ASP A 94 1.16 -6.11 6.72
CA ASP A 94 1.89 -7.38 6.57
C ASP A 94 2.98 -7.55 7.66
N ILE A 95 3.58 -6.46 8.16
CA ILE A 95 4.52 -6.49 9.31
C ILE A 95 3.77 -6.90 10.58
N THR A 96 2.63 -6.28 10.87
CA THR A 96 1.87 -6.55 12.11
C THR A 96 1.19 -7.92 12.11
N ASP A 97 0.80 -8.41 10.94
CA ASP A 97 0.06 -9.67 10.78
C ASP A 97 0.94 -10.87 10.44
N GLN A 98 2.27 -10.71 10.37
CA GLN A 98 3.21 -11.75 9.93
C GLN A 98 2.92 -13.15 10.52
N LYS A 99 2.66 -13.22 11.83
CA LYS A 99 2.40 -14.50 12.53
C LYS A 99 1.05 -15.12 12.16
N ILE A 100 0.04 -14.28 11.94
CA ILE A 100 -1.31 -14.71 11.55
C ILE A 100 -1.27 -15.15 10.08
N ASP A 101 -0.65 -14.34 9.22
CA ASP A 101 -0.55 -14.59 7.80
C ASP A 101 0.21 -15.88 7.47
N ALA A 102 1.22 -16.25 8.29
CA ALA A 102 1.96 -17.50 8.16
C ALA A 102 1.11 -18.77 8.39
N ARG A 103 -0.01 -18.65 9.11
CA ARG A 103 -0.92 -19.77 9.45
C ARG A 103 -2.07 -19.92 8.45
N VAL A 104 -2.25 -18.95 7.55
CA VAL A 104 -3.39 -18.93 6.61
C VAL A 104 -2.89 -19.23 5.20
N ALA A 105 -3.44 -20.28 4.58
CA ALA A 105 -2.99 -20.79 3.27
C ALA A 105 -2.91 -19.69 2.18
N ARG A 106 -3.91 -18.79 2.15
CA ARG A 106 -3.96 -17.67 1.19
C ARG A 106 -2.81 -16.68 1.34
N THR A 107 -2.36 -16.40 2.57
CA THR A 107 -1.41 -15.32 2.88
C THR A 107 -0.01 -15.83 3.23
N LYS A 108 0.15 -17.15 3.38
CA LYS A 108 1.44 -17.79 3.67
C LYS A 108 2.50 -17.53 2.58
N SER A 109 2.07 -17.29 1.33
CA SER A 109 2.95 -16.97 0.19
C SER A 109 3.36 -15.49 0.11
N ARG A 110 2.89 -14.62 1.02
CA ARG A 110 3.28 -13.20 1.04
C ARG A 110 4.78 -13.02 1.31
N PRO A 111 5.39 -11.89 0.90
CA PRO A 111 6.85 -11.71 0.97
C PRO A 111 7.46 -11.83 2.37
N ILE A 112 6.77 -11.37 3.42
CA ILE A 112 7.29 -11.45 4.80
C ILE A 112 7.11 -12.87 5.39
N PRO A 113 5.91 -13.49 5.39
CA PRO A 113 5.74 -14.86 5.90
C PRO A 113 6.54 -15.93 5.15
N SER A 114 6.74 -15.77 3.83
CA SER A 114 7.53 -16.70 3.01
C SER A 114 9.05 -16.50 3.13
N GLY A 115 9.50 -15.44 3.81
CA GLY A 115 10.92 -15.15 4.00
C GLY A 115 11.61 -14.47 2.81
N GLN A 116 10.88 -14.05 1.78
CA GLN A 116 11.44 -13.27 0.66
C GLN A 116 11.95 -11.89 1.10
N ILE A 117 11.33 -11.30 2.12
CA ILE A 117 11.72 -10.02 2.73
C ILE A 117 11.77 -10.15 4.25
N THR A 118 12.85 -9.66 4.85
CA THR A 118 12.95 -9.57 6.32
C THR A 118 12.09 -8.42 6.88
N PRO A 119 11.55 -8.51 8.11
CA PRO A 119 10.79 -7.42 8.72
C PRO A 119 11.55 -6.08 8.75
N LYS A 120 12.88 -6.10 8.92
CA LYS A 120 13.74 -4.91 8.87
C LYS A 120 13.76 -4.27 7.47
N GLN A 121 13.83 -5.06 6.40
CA GLN A 121 13.75 -4.58 5.02
C GLN A 121 12.35 -4.03 4.72
N ALA A 122 11.29 -4.72 5.17
CA ALA A 122 9.92 -4.24 5.04
C ALA A 122 9.73 -2.87 5.72
N LEU A 123 10.26 -2.70 6.94
CA LEU A 123 10.21 -1.41 7.65
C LEU A 123 10.93 -0.30 6.87
N LYS A 124 12.14 -0.57 6.35
CA LYS A 124 12.86 0.40 5.51
C LYS A 124 12.05 0.77 4.26
N TRP A 125 11.43 -0.21 3.61
CA TRP A 125 10.59 0.03 2.42
C TRP A 125 9.34 0.85 2.74
N MET A 126 8.70 0.58 3.88
CA MET A 126 7.58 1.39 4.38
C MET A 126 8.01 2.83 4.64
N LEU A 127 9.17 3.04 5.27
CA LEU A 127 9.71 4.37 5.54
C LEU A 127 10.01 5.14 4.24
N ILE A 128 10.61 4.49 3.24
CA ILE A 128 10.88 5.11 1.94
C ILE A 128 9.57 5.58 1.28
N GLN A 129 8.54 4.73 1.25
CA GLN A 129 7.23 5.09 0.70
C GLN A 129 6.55 6.22 1.47
N THR A 130 6.63 6.17 2.80
CA THR A 130 6.04 7.19 3.69
C THR A 130 6.74 8.54 3.52
N LEU A 131 8.07 8.56 3.43
CA LEU A 131 8.83 9.77 3.20
C LEU A 131 8.55 10.36 1.80
N ALA A 132 8.49 9.53 0.77
CA ALA A 132 8.09 9.97 -0.57
C ALA A 132 6.66 10.53 -0.57
N GLY A 133 5.73 9.90 0.16
CA GLY A 133 4.37 10.38 0.35
C GLY A 133 4.33 11.71 1.12
N ALA A 134 5.19 11.88 2.12
CA ALA A 134 5.31 13.13 2.88
C ALA A 134 5.83 14.28 1.99
N LEU A 135 6.80 14.02 1.12
CA LEU A 135 7.26 15.02 0.15
C LEU A 135 6.11 15.50 -0.75
N VAL A 136 5.26 14.58 -1.21
CA VAL A 136 4.04 14.93 -1.97
C VAL A 136 3.07 15.73 -1.10
N LEU A 137 2.81 15.30 0.13
CA LEU A 137 1.89 15.96 1.07
C LEU A 137 2.31 17.41 1.35
N PHE A 138 3.59 17.66 1.55
CA PHE A 138 4.12 19.01 1.83
C PHE A 138 4.05 19.98 0.64
N THR A 139 3.67 19.50 -0.56
CA THR A 139 3.35 20.38 -1.69
C THR A 139 1.94 20.98 -1.63
N PHE A 140 1.09 20.48 -0.72
CA PHE A 140 -0.29 20.96 -0.51
C PHE A 140 -0.35 22.10 0.52
N ASN A 141 -1.55 22.68 0.70
CA ASN A 141 -1.79 23.70 1.70
C ASN A 141 -1.74 23.13 3.14
N LYS A 142 -1.62 24.02 4.14
CA LYS A 142 -1.51 23.65 5.56
C LYS A 142 -2.67 22.78 6.05
N PHE A 143 -3.89 23.05 5.60
CA PHE A 143 -5.07 22.28 6.03
C PHE A 143 -4.97 20.82 5.56
N THR A 144 -4.61 20.59 4.31
CA THR A 144 -4.38 19.25 3.76
C THR A 144 -3.23 18.54 4.47
N ILE A 145 -2.13 19.24 4.78
CA ILE A 145 -0.99 18.67 5.51
C ILE A 145 -1.42 18.17 6.90
N VAL A 146 -2.12 19.00 7.66
CA VAL A 146 -2.59 18.64 9.01
C VAL A 146 -3.54 17.45 8.96
N LEU A 147 -4.51 17.46 8.06
CA LEU A 147 -5.42 16.32 7.87
C LEU A 147 -4.67 15.04 7.47
N GLY A 148 -3.70 15.13 6.57
CA GLY A 148 -2.89 13.99 6.13
C GLY A 148 -2.09 13.37 7.28
N ILE A 149 -1.54 14.19 8.18
CA ILE A 149 -0.84 13.71 9.39
C ILE A 149 -1.83 13.01 10.32
N PHE A 150 -3.00 13.61 10.58
CA PHE A 150 -4.01 12.99 11.43
C PHE A 150 -4.53 11.66 10.86
N ALA A 151 -4.63 11.54 9.54
CA ALA A 151 -5.05 10.31 8.87
C ALA A 151 -4.06 9.14 9.08
N LEU A 152 -2.81 9.37 9.50
CA LEU A 152 -1.88 8.30 9.85
C LEU A 152 -2.29 7.54 11.11
N VAL A 153 -3.01 8.19 12.03
CA VAL A 153 -3.46 7.57 13.28
C VAL A 153 -4.38 6.37 13.04
N PRO A 154 -5.51 6.49 12.31
CA PRO A 154 -6.36 5.34 12.02
C PRO A 154 -5.63 4.27 11.19
N VAL A 155 -4.75 4.66 10.26
CA VAL A 155 -3.95 3.71 9.46
C VAL A 155 -3.02 2.87 10.34
N ALA A 156 -2.38 3.49 11.34
CA ALA A 156 -1.51 2.79 12.28
C ALA A 156 -2.28 1.82 13.17
N ILE A 157 -3.49 2.21 13.60
CA ILE A 157 -4.36 1.42 14.50
C ILE A 157 -5.04 0.26 13.76
N TYR A 158 -5.43 0.45 12.50
CA TYR A 158 -6.25 -0.48 11.71
C TYR A 158 -5.84 -1.96 11.81
N PRO A 159 -4.56 -2.37 11.67
CA PRO A 159 -4.22 -3.78 11.70
C PRO A 159 -4.50 -4.44 13.06
N PHE A 160 -4.47 -3.66 14.13
CA PHE A 160 -4.78 -4.14 15.48
C PHE A 160 -6.27 -4.28 15.73
N ALA A 161 -7.13 -3.62 14.95
CA ALA A 161 -8.59 -3.70 15.10
C ALA A 161 -9.09 -5.16 15.04
N LYS A 162 -8.47 -6.00 14.21
CA LYS A 162 -8.79 -7.44 14.09
C LYS A 162 -8.61 -8.23 15.40
N ARG A 163 -7.90 -7.68 16.38
CA ARG A 163 -7.65 -8.29 17.70
C ARG A 163 -8.72 -7.92 18.72
N PHE A 164 -9.51 -6.88 18.46
CA PHE A 164 -10.44 -6.30 19.43
C PHE A 164 -11.87 -6.15 18.90
N THR A 165 -12.08 -6.18 17.58
CA THR A 165 -13.40 -6.12 16.95
C THR A 165 -13.56 -7.16 15.85
N TRP A 166 -14.81 -7.60 15.66
CA TRP A 166 -15.23 -8.51 14.59
C TRP A 166 -15.49 -7.78 13.27
N TRP A 167 -15.57 -6.44 13.30
CA TRP A 167 -15.92 -5.59 12.17
C TRP A 167 -14.75 -4.66 11.78
N PRO A 168 -13.54 -5.17 11.51
CA PRO A 168 -12.39 -4.33 11.15
C PRO A 168 -12.55 -3.59 9.81
N GLN A 169 -13.63 -3.85 9.05
CA GLN A 169 -13.93 -3.21 7.77
C GLN A 169 -14.68 -1.88 7.91
N LEU A 170 -15.27 -1.61 9.07
CA LEU A 170 -15.97 -0.36 9.42
C LEU A 170 -15.01 0.63 10.07
#